data_AF-A0A843BNQ2-F1
#
_entry.id   AF-A0A843BNQ2-F1
#
_cell.length_a   1.000
_cell.length_b   1.000
_cell.length_c   1.000
_cell.angle_alpha   90.00
_cell.angle_beta   90.00
_cell.angle_gamma   90.00
#
_symmetry.space_group_name_H-M   'P 1'
#
loop_
_entity.id
_entity.type
_entity.pdbx_description
1 polymer ?
#
loop_
_entity_poly.entity_id
_entity_poly.type
_entity_poly.pdbx_seq_one_letter_code
_entity_poly.pdbx_strand_id
1 'polypeptide(L)' 'MSDAIETEVLHINPNEIIPNSENPRMIFYPEDLEILKRSIRKNGILVPLTVFKKQVDRTGKTFAIGFLC' A
#
# COMPACT_ATOMS: atom_id res chain seq x y z
N MET A 1 23.37 16.71 3.57
CA MET A 1 23.58 15.55 2.69
C MET A 1 22.40 14.65 2.94
N SER A 2 21.46 14.58 1.98
CA SER A 2 20.24 13.79 2.14
C SER A 2 20.55 12.32 1.87
N ASP A 3 20.45 11.50 2.92
CA ASP A 3 20.58 10.05 2.79
C ASP A 3 19.49 9.55 1.82
N ALA A 4 19.90 8.87 0.75
CA ALA A 4 18.98 8.25 -0.17
C ALA A 4 18.28 7.09 0.55
N ILE A 5 16.95 7.11 0.60
CA ILE A 5 16.18 6.00 1.15
C ILE A 5 16.26 4.85 0.14
N GLU A 6 16.95 3.78 0.52
CA GLU A 6 16.97 2.53 -0.25
C GLU A 6 15.56 1.94 -0.25
N THR A 7 15.02 1.70 -1.45
CA THR A 7 13.68 1.12 -1.63
C THR A 7 13.79 -0.24 -2.31
N GLU A 8 13.09 -1.23 -1.77
CA GLU A 8 13.03 -2.60 -2.30
C GLU A 8 11.59 -2.95 -2.70
N VAL A 9 11.44 -3.74 -3.77
CA VAL A 9 10.13 -4.27 -4.18
C VAL A 9 9.94 -5.63 -3.53
N LEU A 10 8.91 -5.76 -2.70
CA LEU A 10 8.59 -6.98 -1.96
C LEU A 10 7.22 -7.52 -2.38
N HIS A 11 7.08 -8.84 -2.35
CA HIS A 11 5.79 -9.51 -2.42
C HIS A 11 5.29 -9.73 -0.99
N ILE A 12 4.30 -8.95 -0.58
CA ILE A 12 3.72 -8.98 0.77
C ILE A 12 2.26 -9.43 0.71
N ASN A 13 1.77 -10.08 1.77
CA ASN A 13 0.36 -10.42 1.86
C ASN A 13 -0.44 -9.13 2.09
N PRO A 14 -1.51 -8.83 1.32
CA PRO A 14 -2.29 -7.61 1.52
C PRO A 14 -2.85 -7.44 2.95
N ASN A 15 -3.05 -8.54 3.69
CA ASN A 15 -3.51 -8.51 5.08
C ASN A 15 -2.44 -8.00 6.08
N GLU A 16 -1.19 -7.85 5.64
CA GLU A 16 -0.07 -7.28 6.42
C GLU A 16 0.09 -5.76 6.20
N ILE A 17 -0.75 -5.17 5.35
CA ILE A 17 -0.77 -3.74 5.06
C ILE A 17 -1.91 -3.10 5.85
N ILE A 18 -1.64 -1.98 6.49
CA ILE A 18 -2.67 -1.16 7.13
C ILE A 18 -2.86 0.15 6.36
N PRO A 19 -4.10 0.62 6.18
CA PRO A 19 -4.35 1.94 5.62
C PRO A 19 -3.82 3.02 6.58
N ASN A 20 -3.35 4.13 6.02
CA ASN A 20 -2.93 5.27 6.82
C ASN A 20 -4.15 5.98 7.44
N SER A 21 -4.26 5.99 8.77
CA SER A 21 -5.32 6.71 9.49
C SER A 21 -5.25 8.23 9.29
N GLU A 22 -4.07 8.77 9.01
CA GLU A 22 -3.84 10.21 8.81
C GLU A 22 -4.25 10.67 7.40
N ASN A 23 -4.41 9.74 6.45
CA ASN A 23 -4.84 10.06 5.09
C ASN A 23 -5.91 9.07 4.60
N PRO A 24 -7.09 9.05 5.23
CA PRO A 24 -8.18 8.20 4.79
C PRO A 24 -8.74 8.75 3.49
N ARG A 25 -8.78 7.90 2.44
CA ARG A 25 -9.45 8.30 1.20
C ARG A 25 -10.96 8.31 1.43
N MET A 26 -11.53 9.51 1.48
CA MET A 26 -12.95 9.72 1.87
C MET A 26 -13.95 9.34 0.77
N ILE A 27 -13.53 9.39 -0.50
CA ILE A 27 -14.40 9.17 -1.64
C ILE A 27 -13.78 8.13 -2.56
N PHE A 28 -14.60 7.14 -2.92
CA PHE A 28 -14.32 6.21 -4.01
C PHE A 28 -15.54 6.18 -4.92
N TYR A 29 -15.34 6.48 -6.20
CA TYR A 29 -16.38 6.33 -7.21
C TYR A 29 -16.54 4.84 -7.53
N PRO A 30 -17.74 4.26 -7.36
CA PRO A 30 -17.96 2.82 -7.58
C PRO A 30 -17.57 2.34 -8.98
N GLU A 31 -17.78 3.16 -9.99
CA GLU A 31 -17.43 2.89 -11.39
C GLU A 31 -15.90 2.76 -11.58
N ASP A 32 -15.13 3.66 -10.98
CA ASP A 32 -13.66 3.66 -11.04
C ASP A 32 -13.11 2.42 -10.33
N LEU A 33 -13.70 2.07 -9.19
CA LEU A 33 -13.35 0.85 -8.47
C LEU A 33 -13.61 -0.41 -9.30
N GLU A 34 -14.71 -0.46 -10.05
CA GLU A 34 -15.03 -1.62 -10.88
C GLU A 34 -14.10 -1.74 -12.10
N ILE A 35 -13.73 -0.60 -12.70
CA ILE A 35 -12.71 -0.55 -13.74
C ILE A 35 -11.37 -1.05 -13.20
N LEU A 36 -10.96 -0.56 -12.03
CA LEU A 36 -9.70 -0.97 -11.38
C LEU A 36 -9.68 -2.47 -11.07
N LYS A 37 -10.75 -3.00 -10.43
CA LYS A 37 -10.87 -4.43 -10.12
C LYS A 37 -10.74 -5.30 -11.36
N ARG A 38 -11.40 -4.93 -12.45
CA ARG A 38 -11.34 -5.66 -13.72
C ARG A 38 -9.94 -5.62 -14.34
N SER A 39 -9.25 -4.48 -14.27
CA SER A 39 -7.86 -4.38 -14.73
C SER A 39 -6.93 -5.27 -13.91
N ILE A 40 -7.02 -5.20 -12.58
CA ILE A 40 -6.20 -6.03 -11.67
C ILE A 40 -6.47 -7.52 -11.89
N ARG A 41 -7.72 -7.94 -12.07
CA ARG A 41 -8.07 -9.34 -12.39
C ARG A 41 -7.44 -9.82 -13.70
N LYS A 42 -7.37 -8.95 -14.71
CA LYS A 42 -6.84 -9.30 -16.03
C LYS A 42 -5.31 -9.28 -16.09
N ASN A 43 -4.69 -8.28 -15.48
CA ASN A 43 -3.27 -7.97 -15.69
C ASN A 43 -2.42 -8.10 -14.42
N GLY A 44 -3.02 -8.34 -13.26
CA GLY A 44 -2.37 -8.17 -11.96
C GLY A 44 -2.17 -6.70 -11.59
N ILE A 45 -1.41 -6.47 -10.52
CA ILE A 45 -0.98 -5.13 -10.11
C ILE A 45 0.23 -4.74 -10.96
N LEU A 46 0.07 -3.75 -11.83
CA LEU A 46 1.13 -3.30 -12.76
C LEU A 46 2.14 -2.36 -12.11
N VAL A 47 1.78 -1.72 -11.01
CA VAL A 47 2.62 -0.76 -10.28
C VAL A 47 2.67 -1.14 -8.80
N PRO A 48 3.85 -1.27 -8.19
CA PRO A 48 3.96 -1.57 -6.76
C PRO A 48 3.26 -0.50 -5.92
N LEU A 49 2.70 -0.92 -4.78
CA LEU A 49 2.20 0.00 -3.78
C LEU A 49 3.36 0.48 -2.91
N THR A 50 3.51 1.80 -2.79
CA THR A 50 4.49 2.37 -1.88
C THR A 50 4.01 2.21 -0.45
N VAL A 51 4.84 1.54 0.36
CA VAL A 51 4.56 1.30 1.76
C VAL A 51 5.70 1.74 2.65
N PHE A 52 5.39 2.18 3.87
CA PHE A 52 6.38 2.45 4.91
C PHE A 52 6.37 1.35 5.97
N LYS A 53 7.54 0.92 6.43
CA LYS A 53 7.65 0.03 7.59
C LYS A 53 7.11 0.78 8.81
N LYS A 54 5.99 0.33 9.37
CA LYS A 54 5.53 0.81 10.67
C LYS A 54 6.61 0.47 11.70
N GLN A 55 7.08 1.45 12.48
CA GLN A 55 7.97 1.16 13.59
C GLN A 55 7.26 0.17 14.52
N VAL A 56 7.88 -0.99 14.71
CA VAL A 56 7.37 -2.08 15.52
C VAL A 56 7.18 -1.55 16.94
N ASP A 57 5.94 -1.46 17.43
CA ASP A 57 5.71 -1.35 18.86
C ASP A 57 6.18 -2.65 19.54
N ARG A 58 6.28 -2.67 20.88
CA ARG A 58 6.90 -3.75 21.68
C ARG A 58 6.39 -5.18 21.43
N THR A 59 5.40 -5.39 20.54
CA THR A 59 4.77 -6.68 20.23
C THR A 59 5.27 -7.40 18.95
N GLY A 60 6.24 -6.85 18.20
CA GLY A 60 6.99 -7.63 17.20
C GLY A 60 6.32 -7.85 15.83
N LYS A 61 5.20 -7.19 15.52
CA LYS A 61 4.58 -7.28 14.18
C LYS A 61 5.04 -6.16 13.24
N THR A 62 5.51 -6.54 12.06
CA THR A 62 5.84 -5.63 10.96
C THR A 62 4.60 -5.42 10.11
N PHE A 63 4.20 -4.17 9.88
CA PHE A 63 3.09 -3.82 9.00
C PHE A 63 3.52 -2.70 8.05
N ALA A 64 2.99 -2.73 6.83
CA ALA A 64 3.30 -1.75 5.80
C ALA A 64 2.18 -0.68 5.71
N ILE A 65 2.52 0.61 5.68
CA ILE A 65 1.55 1.71 5.52
C ILE A 65 1.50 2.12 4.05
N GLY A 66 0.42 1.81 3.33
CA GLY A 66 0.28 2.13 1.92
C GLY A 66 -0.16 3.59 1.65
N PHE A 67 0.50 4.26 0.71
CA PHE A 67 -0.07 5.42 0.02
C PHE A 67 -0.59 4.94 -1.34
N LEU A 68 -1.91 4.94 -1.49
CA LEU A 68 -2.53 4.95 -2.81
C LEU A 68 -2.70 6.43 -3.16
N CYS A 69 -1.95 6.92 -4.14
CA CYS A 69 -2.17 8.24 -4.75
C CYS A 69 -3.56 8.27 -5.39
#